data_AF-A0A7J7IGK2-F1
#
_entry.id   AF-A0A7J7IGK2-F1
#
_cell.length_a   1.000
_cell.length_b   1.000
_cell.length_c   1.000
_cell.angle_alpha   90.00
_cell.angle_beta   90.00
_cell.angle_gamma   90.00
#
_symmetry.space_group_name_H-M   'P 1'
#
loop_
_entity.id
_entity.type
_entity.pdbx_description
1 polymer ?
#
loop_
_entity_poly.entity_id
_entity_poly.type
_entity_poly.pdbx_seq_one_letter_code
_entity_poly.pdbx_strand_id
1 'polypeptide(L)'
;MAIPSYNCRNCSKADLLNSGTDQSFRSCIEPRSLQHLDSPEVRLVNKNRPSSSHTVLLEIILQTKPPRIPLQVANRRNPVDTMPVPLVDLIAPPPLRHRPMSVAPHVLANASKAVPLCLFMSLPARVPANSATDQLHPYTRILYPREELTKNCETGQIGVPHLRHYFEHTGRFPSPLLTATETHSLGRSFVPDEETVLVDIVARWGDPSVSREYMRSGPREFVAFHPQSVKAAIVTCGGLCPGINTVVREIYLALKNIYGIREIYGVQMGYRGFYAPDLNTVPLSDEFVKGIQHRGGSILGSTRGGFELSLIVDSIASRGLNQVYIIGGDGTQRGAYKIFEECMRRRLMVSVVGIPKTIDNDIAIIDHSFGFVTAVQEAQRAIRAAYVEATSGFNGIGLVRLMGRNSGNISMLATLAAGDVDVCLIPEIDFDLDGPHGLLIHLENLLKQKGYCVVVVAEGAGLKHIQKAQESEHEVDASGNVRMPNVGLWLAEKINSWFSSRGKEVNLKYIDPSYEIRSVPAVATDNIMCTLLAQSAVHGAMAGFTGFTCGTVNTHHVMIPMKEIISKGRTRVDLSSRMWHRVLASTLQPPLKNK
;
A
#
# COMPACT_ATOMS: atom_id res chain seq x y z
N MET A 1 -33.67 -40.96 37.03
CA MET A 1 -34.50 -40.68 38.22
C MET A 1 -33.91 -39.46 38.93
N ALA A 2 -34.76 -38.47 39.18
CA ALA A 2 -34.56 -37.24 39.96
C ALA A 2 -33.44 -36.26 39.54
N ILE A 3 -33.88 -35.18 38.89
CA ILE A 3 -33.23 -33.86 38.80
C ILE A 3 -33.44 -33.13 40.15
N PRO A 4 -32.55 -32.20 40.56
CA PRO A 4 -33.04 -30.83 40.67
C PRO A 4 -32.14 -29.79 40.01
N SER A 5 -32.83 -28.92 39.29
CA SER A 5 -32.49 -27.67 38.67
C SER A 5 -32.15 -26.57 39.67
N TYR A 6 -31.22 -25.68 39.32
CA TYR A 6 -31.20 -24.32 39.85
C TYR A 6 -31.40 -23.31 38.71
N ASN A 7 -32.61 -22.74 38.69
CA ASN A 7 -32.94 -21.51 37.97
C ASN A 7 -32.32 -20.32 38.70
N CYS A 8 -31.67 -19.43 37.96
CA CYS A 8 -31.42 -18.06 38.41
C CYS A 8 -32.36 -17.13 37.63
N ARG A 9 -33.32 -16.52 38.33
CA ARG A 9 -34.13 -15.40 37.81
C ARG A 9 -33.86 -14.18 38.70
N ASN A 10 -33.46 -13.10 38.02
CA ASN A 10 -33.74 -11.68 38.28
C ASN A 10 -33.44 -11.09 39.67
N CYS A 11 -32.37 -10.28 39.66
CA CYS A 11 -32.24 -8.92 40.18
C CYS A 11 -33.41 -8.33 40.99
N SER A 12 -33.06 -7.76 42.16
CA SER A 12 -33.63 -6.51 42.65
C SER A 12 -32.53 -5.52 43.02
N LYS A 13 -32.82 -4.25 42.70
CA LYS A 13 -32.00 -3.04 42.77
C LYS A 13 -31.59 -2.64 44.19
N ALA A 14 -30.56 -1.79 44.19
CA ALA A 14 -30.24 -0.73 45.16
C ALA A 14 -29.60 -1.20 46.47
N ASP A 15 -28.35 -0.80 46.71
CA ASP A 15 -28.10 0.27 47.68
C ASP A 15 -26.62 0.63 47.82
N LEU A 16 -26.41 1.94 48.03
CA LEU A 16 -25.33 2.58 48.78
C LEU A 16 -23.98 2.89 48.10
N LEU A 17 -23.97 4.15 47.65
CA LEU A 17 -22.86 5.10 47.61
C LEU A 17 -21.99 5.14 48.89
N ASN A 18 -20.77 5.60 48.65
CA ASN A 18 -19.89 6.41 49.51
C ASN A 18 -18.96 5.74 50.54
N SER A 19 -17.68 6.07 50.31
CA SER A 19 -16.55 6.30 51.21
C SER A 19 -15.39 5.37 50.85
N GLY A 20 -14.18 5.82 50.57
CA GLY A 20 -13.49 6.99 51.08
C GLY A 20 -12.15 6.49 51.64
N THR A 21 -11.06 7.01 51.07
CA THR A 21 -9.75 7.21 51.72
C THR A 21 -8.90 5.99 52.11
N ASP A 22 -7.77 5.93 51.41
CA ASP A 22 -6.39 5.98 51.92
C ASP A 22 -5.55 4.73 52.22
N GLN A 23 -4.29 4.91 51.76
CA GLN A 23 -3.03 4.49 52.35
C GLN A 23 -2.49 3.04 52.19
N SER A 24 -1.48 2.99 51.31
CA SER A 24 -0.11 2.49 51.57
C SER A 24 0.08 1.04 52.00
N PHE A 25 0.88 0.29 51.23
CA PHE A 25 2.05 -0.41 51.78
C PHE A 25 3.09 -0.65 50.69
N ARG A 26 4.30 -0.13 50.94
CA ARG A 26 5.55 -0.44 50.23
C ARG A 26 6.21 -1.66 50.89
N SER A 27 7.18 -2.24 50.16
CA SER A 27 8.29 -3.09 50.62
C SER A 27 7.93 -4.59 50.79
N CYS A 28 8.76 -5.58 50.46
CA CYS A 28 10.14 -5.62 49.96
C CYS A 28 10.53 -7.09 49.63
N ILE A 29 11.50 -7.27 48.73
CA ILE A 29 12.56 -8.33 48.72
C ILE A 29 12.18 -9.78 48.30
N GLU A 30 12.38 -10.09 47.02
CA GLU A 30 13.47 -10.92 46.41
C GLU A 30 13.97 -12.26 47.04
N PRO A 31 14.71 -13.12 46.29
CA PRO A 31 14.27 -14.42 45.75
C PRO A 31 15.02 -15.63 46.37
N ARG A 32 14.54 -16.87 46.16
CA ARG A 32 15.41 -18.06 46.30
C ARG A 32 14.89 -19.35 45.64
N SER A 33 15.78 -19.92 44.83
CA SER A 33 16.07 -21.35 44.61
C SER A 33 14.96 -22.31 44.16
N LEU A 34 15.01 -22.64 42.86
CA LEU A 34 14.48 -23.89 42.29
C LEU A 34 15.46 -25.04 42.57
N GLN A 35 14.99 -26.06 43.28
CA GLN A 35 15.56 -27.40 43.25
C GLN A 35 14.43 -28.42 42.99
N HIS A 36 14.78 -29.38 42.12
CA HIS A 36 14.16 -30.66 41.77
C HIS A 36 12.91 -31.12 42.51
N LEU A 37 11.93 -31.64 41.77
CA LEU A 37 11.21 -32.87 42.12
C LEU A 37 10.57 -33.50 40.86
N ASP A 38 10.74 -34.82 40.78
CA ASP A 38 10.33 -35.73 39.72
C ASP A 38 8.81 -35.94 39.59
N SER A 39 8.43 -36.44 38.41
CA SER A 39 7.09 -36.86 37.95
C SER A 39 6.36 -37.85 38.89
N PRO A 40 5.03 -38.06 38.74
CA PRO A 40 4.57 -39.16 37.88
C PRO A 40 3.25 -38.95 37.10
N GLU A 41 3.06 -39.79 36.08
CA GLU A 41 1.85 -39.96 35.25
C GLU A 41 0.62 -40.43 36.03
N VAL A 42 -0.59 -40.01 35.60
CA VAL A 42 -1.84 -40.75 35.81
C VAL A 42 -2.74 -40.67 34.56
N ARG A 43 -3.11 -41.86 34.06
CA ARG A 43 -4.13 -42.12 33.02
C ARG A 43 -5.56 -41.98 33.58
N LEU A 44 -6.51 -41.56 32.75
CA LEU A 44 -7.92 -41.99 32.87
C LEU A 44 -8.56 -42.22 31.49
N VAL A 45 -9.42 -43.24 31.45
CA VAL A 45 -10.04 -43.86 30.26
C VAL A 45 -11.56 -43.81 30.39
N ASN A 46 -12.22 -43.49 29.26
CA ASN A 46 -13.51 -43.96 28.73
C ASN A 46 -14.89 -43.28 28.95
N LYS A 47 -15.59 -43.23 27.79
CA LYS A 47 -17.00 -43.55 27.47
C LYS A 47 -18.12 -42.58 27.83
N ASN A 48 -18.65 -41.87 26.81
CA ASN A 48 -19.97 -42.16 26.19
C ASN A 48 -20.30 -41.16 25.05
N ARG A 49 -20.77 -41.69 23.91
CA ARG A 49 -21.35 -41.02 22.71
C ARG A 49 -22.90 -40.89 22.88
N PRO A 50 -23.71 -40.14 22.07
CA PRO A 50 -23.60 -40.04 20.60
C PRO A 50 -24.04 -38.73 19.87
N SER A 51 -23.68 -38.70 18.57
CA SER A 51 -24.30 -38.05 17.37
C SER A 51 -24.51 -36.52 17.38
N SER A 52 -24.08 -35.71 16.41
CA SER A 52 -24.02 -35.93 14.95
C SER A 52 -23.06 -34.94 14.25
N SER A 53 -22.33 -35.48 13.27
CA SER A 53 -21.87 -34.85 12.01
C SER A 53 -21.30 -33.44 12.02
N HIS A 54 -19.99 -33.27 12.29
CA HIS A 54 -19.16 -32.25 11.61
C HIS A 54 -17.77 -32.86 11.39
N THR A 55 -17.40 -33.01 10.12
CA THR A 55 -16.06 -33.42 9.68
C THR A 55 -15.09 -32.27 9.93
N VAL A 56 -14.24 -32.41 10.94
CA VAL A 56 -13.05 -31.55 11.10
C VAL A 56 -11.86 -32.34 10.56
N LEU A 57 -11.33 -31.91 9.41
CA LEU A 57 -10.00 -32.31 8.96
C LEU A 57 -8.98 -31.71 9.93
N LEU A 58 -8.42 -32.57 10.79
CA LEU A 58 -7.26 -32.24 11.60
C LEU A 58 -6.03 -32.73 10.82
N GLU A 59 -5.23 -31.82 10.27
CA GLU A 59 -3.89 -32.16 9.77
C GLU A 59 -3.01 -32.57 10.95
N ILE A 60 -2.65 -33.86 10.98
CA ILE A 60 -1.62 -34.39 11.86
C ILE A 60 -0.27 -34.12 11.20
N ILE A 61 0.50 -33.18 11.76
CA ILE A 61 1.93 -33.04 11.45
C ILE A 61 2.65 -34.24 12.08
N LEU A 62 2.94 -35.26 11.26
CA LEU A 62 3.91 -36.29 11.60
C LEU A 62 5.31 -35.67 11.51
N GLN A 63 5.90 -35.36 12.66
CA GLN A 63 7.34 -35.08 12.76
C GLN A 63 8.13 -36.37 12.52
N THR A 64 8.61 -36.57 11.29
CA THR A 64 9.63 -37.57 10.99
C THR A 64 11.01 -37.01 11.35
N LYS A 65 11.71 -37.66 12.29
CA LYS A 65 13.11 -37.38 12.61
C LYS A 65 14.01 -37.77 11.42
N PRO A 66 15.04 -36.98 11.06
CA PRO A 66 16.02 -37.39 10.07
C PRO A 66 16.96 -38.47 10.64
N PRO A 67 17.45 -39.42 9.81
CA PRO A 67 18.35 -40.48 10.27
C PRO A 67 19.76 -39.94 10.54
N ARG A 68 20.36 -40.43 11.63
CA ARG A 68 21.77 -40.21 12.00
C ARG A 68 22.69 -41.01 11.08
N ILE A 69 23.62 -40.34 10.41
CA ILE A 69 24.74 -40.97 9.66
C ILE A 69 25.96 -41.04 10.62
N PRO A 70 26.63 -42.19 10.77
CA PRO A 70 27.81 -42.30 11.62
C PRO A 70 29.08 -41.78 10.91
N LEU A 71 29.84 -40.94 11.61
CA LEU A 71 31.19 -40.50 11.26
C LEU A 71 32.19 -41.63 11.50
N GLN A 72 32.92 -42.03 10.44
CA GLN A 72 34.16 -42.79 10.56
C GLN A 72 35.36 -41.88 10.28
N VAL A 73 36.32 -41.95 11.21
CA VAL A 73 37.61 -41.25 11.22
C VAL A 73 38.62 -42.04 10.38
N ALA A 74 39.38 -41.36 9.52
CA ALA A 74 40.66 -41.87 9.03
C ALA A 74 41.65 -40.73 8.75
N ASN A 75 42.76 -40.78 9.48
CA ASN A 75 43.99 -40.00 9.30
C ASN A 75 44.62 -40.18 7.91
N ARG A 76 45.25 -39.13 7.35
CA ARG A 76 46.73 -39.01 7.16
C ARG A 76 47.14 -37.90 6.16
N ARG A 77 48.02 -37.01 6.66
CA ARG A 77 49.27 -36.46 6.08
C ARG A 77 49.24 -35.64 4.76
N ASN A 78 49.68 -34.38 4.88
CA ASN A 78 50.37 -33.57 3.84
C ASN A 78 51.72 -34.21 3.44
N PRO A 79 52.30 -33.89 2.26
CA PRO A 79 53.18 -32.71 2.15
C PRO A 79 53.06 -31.87 0.86
N VAL A 80 53.71 -30.72 0.97
CA VAL A 80 54.00 -29.59 0.07
C VAL A 80 54.68 -30.00 -1.26
N ASP A 81 54.38 -29.32 -2.39
CA ASP A 81 55.40 -28.67 -3.26
C ASP A 81 54.85 -27.97 -4.54
N THR A 82 55.32 -26.72 -4.71
CA THR A 82 55.71 -25.98 -5.94
C THR A 82 54.73 -25.58 -7.07
N MET A 83 54.69 -24.25 -7.31
CA MET A 83 54.29 -23.45 -8.50
C MET A 83 54.98 -23.88 -9.83
N PRO A 84 54.67 -23.38 -11.07
CA PRO A 84 54.04 -22.09 -11.43
C PRO A 84 53.05 -22.05 -12.65
N VAL A 85 52.59 -20.82 -12.90
CA VAL A 85 51.69 -20.24 -13.93
C VAL A 85 52.15 -20.46 -15.40
N PRO A 86 51.21 -20.40 -16.38
CA PRO A 86 51.43 -19.45 -17.48
C PRO A 86 50.19 -18.61 -17.88
N LEU A 87 50.49 -17.35 -18.22
CA LEU A 87 49.64 -16.32 -18.85
C LEU A 87 49.18 -16.73 -20.26
N VAL A 88 47.93 -16.43 -20.64
CA VAL A 88 47.56 -16.01 -22.00
C VAL A 88 46.39 -15.01 -21.94
N ASP A 89 46.58 -13.88 -22.64
CA ASP A 89 45.68 -12.73 -22.81
C ASP A 89 44.38 -13.05 -23.56
N LEU A 90 43.28 -12.37 -23.18
CA LEU A 90 42.11 -12.19 -24.05
C LEU A 90 41.59 -10.74 -23.96
N ILE A 91 41.66 -10.11 -25.13
CA ILE A 91 41.49 -8.69 -25.44
C ILE A 91 40.00 -8.33 -25.52
N ALA A 92 39.64 -7.16 -24.96
CA ALA A 92 38.32 -6.53 -25.07
C ALA A 92 38.16 -5.73 -26.39
N PRO A 93 36.95 -5.62 -26.97
CA PRO A 93 36.72 -4.82 -28.18
C PRO A 93 36.45 -3.32 -27.88
N PRO A 94 36.79 -2.40 -28.81
CA PRO A 94 36.67 -0.95 -28.60
C PRO A 94 35.31 -0.35 -29.05
N PRO A 95 35.00 0.91 -28.66
CA PRO A 95 33.68 1.53 -28.87
C PRO A 95 33.55 2.23 -30.23
N LEU A 96 32.34 2.20 -30.81
CA LEU A 96 31.99 2.88 -32.05
C LEU A 96 31.73 4.38 -31.82
N ARG A 97 32.51 5.22 -32.50
CA ARG A 97 32.32 6.68 -32.63
C ARG A 97 31.46 6.99 -33.85
N HIS A 98 30.41 7.78 -33.67
CA HIS A 98 29.70 8.47 -34.75
C HIS A 98 30.39 9.81 -35.08
N ARG A 99 30.64 10.07 -36.37
CA ARG A 99 30.82 11.41 -36.94
C ARG A 99 29.87 11.59 -38.14
N PRO A 100 29.40 12.82 -38.40
CA PRO A 100 28.42 13.11 -39.44
C PRO A 100 29.08 13.35 -40.79
N MET A 101 28.37 13.07 -41.89
CA MET A 101 28.70 13.59 -43.21
C MET A 101 27.50 14.32 -43.80
N SER A 102 27.74 15.58 -44.15
CA SER A 102 26.91 16.45 -44.97
C SER A 102 27.12 16.13 -46.46
N VAL A 103 26.04 16.07 -47.23
CA VAL A 103 26.09 16.38 -48.68
C VAL A 103 24.81 17.13 -49.05
N ALA A 104 24.98 18.28 -49.69
CA ALA A 104 23.97 19.22 -50.16
C ALA A 104 23.53 18.88 -51.62
N PRO A 105 22.52 19.57 -52.19
CA PRO A 105 21.55 19.02 -53.16
C PRO A 105 21.91 19.24 -54.63
N HIS A 106 21.25 18.49 -55.53
CA HIS A 106 21.09 18.87 -56.93
C HIS A 106 19.66 18.73 -57.43
N VAL A 107 19.32 19.73 -58.23
CA VAL A 107 18.07 20.13 -58.88
C VAL A 107 17.82 19.35 -60.18
N LEU A 108 16.55 19.20 -60.58
CA LEU A 108 15.92 19.27 -61.93
C LEU A 108 14.61 18.46 -61.92
N ALA A 109 13.41 19.05 -61.89
CA ALA A 109 12.66 19.81 -62.90
C ALA A 109 11.82 18.96 -63.90
N ASN A 110 10.49 19.17 -63.77
CA ASN A 110 9.41 19.23 -64.80
C ASN A 110 8.81 17.97 -65.47
N ALA A 111 7.49 17.82 -65.28
CA ALA A 111 6.39 17.95 -66.29
C ALA A 111 5.23 16.99 -65.94
N SER A 112 4.10 17.44 -65.35
CA SER A 112 2.91 18.08 -65.96
C SER A 112 1.94 17.14 -66.71
N LYS A 113 0.73 16.98 -66.15
CA LYS A 113 -0.62 16.79 -66.77
C LYS A 113 -1.65 16.63 -65.61
N ALA A 114 -2.30 17.68 -65.11
CA ALA A 114 -3.56 18.34 -65.55
C ALA A 114 -4.80 17.40 -65.59
N VAL A 115 -5.71 17.41 -64.59
CA VAL A 115 -6.99 18.20 -64.43
C VAL A 115 -8.24 17.33 -64.79
N PRO A 116 -9.46 17.46 -64.19
CA PRO A 116 -10.02 18.65 -63.54
C PRO A 116 -10.63 18.52 -62.13
N LEU A 117 -10.56 19.69 -61.50
CA LEU A 117 -11.27 20.20 -60.35
C LEU A 117 -12.70 20.60 -60.77
N CYS A 118 -13.72 20.18 -60.04
CA CYS A 118 -15.09 20.69 -60.19
C CYS A 118 -15.35 21.72 -59.10
N LEU A 119 -15.51 22.98 -59.54
CA LEU A 119 -15.87 24.14 -58.74
C LEU A 119 -17.38 24.07 -58.42
N PHE A 120 -17.75 24.11 -57.14
CA PHE A 120 -19.04 24.68 -56.75
C PHE A 120 -18.80 25.70 -55.65
N MET A 121 -19.00 26.96 -56.01
CA MET A 121 -19.07 28.08 -55.09
C MET A 121 -20.42 28.05 -54.38
N SER A 122 -20.44 28.16 -53.06
CA SER A 122 -21.59 28.66 -52.32
C SER A 122 -21.11 29.47 -51.12
N LEU A 123 -21.54 30.73 -51.11
CA LEU A 123 -21.32 31.79 -50.13
C LEU A 123 -21.61 31.39 -48.66
N PRO A 124 -21.09 32.13 -47.66
CA PRO A 124 -21.26 31.80 -46.25
C PRO A 124 -22.67 32.19 -45.79
N ALA A 125 -23.49 31.20 -45.45
CA ALA A 125 -24.73 31.43 -44.73
C ALA A 125 -24.40 31.76 -43.27
N ARG A 126 -24.56 33.04 -42.90
CA ARG A 126 -24.79 33.47 -41.52
C ARG A 126 -25.96 32.67 -40.94
N VAL A 127 -25.69 31.85 -39.93
CA VAL A 127 -26.75 31.27 -39.07
C VAL A 127 -26.81 32.12 -37.79
N PRO A 128 -28.01 32.52 -37.32
CA PRO A 128 -28.17 33.53 -36.30
C PRO A 128 -27.83 32.97 -34.91
N ALA A 129 -27.39 33.88 -34.03
CA ALA A 129 -27.42 33.65 -32.60
C ALA A 129 -28.87 33.36 -32.17
N ASN A 130 -29.16 32.09 -31.89
CA ASN A 130 -30.35 31.69 -31.16
C ASN A 130 -29.91 30.84 -29.97
N SER A 131 -30.19 31.38 -28.78
CA SER A 131 -30.24 30.69 -27.51
C SER A 131 -31.12 29.43 -27.63
N ALA A 132 -30.48 28.27 -27.74
CA ALA A 132 -31.14 26.98 -27.57
C ALA A 132 -30.86 26.48 -26.15
N THR A 133 -31.75 26.88 -25.26
CA THR A 133 -32.07 26.23 -24.00
C THR A 133 -32.14 24.71 -24.14
N ASP A 134 -31.60 24.01 -23.13
CA ASP A 134 -32.03 22.70 -22.64
C ASP A 134 -32.81 21.82 -23.62
N GLN A 135 -32.11 20.90 -24.28
CA GLN A 135 -32.71 19.60 -24.60
C GLN A 135 -32.01 18.52 -23.77
N LEU A 136 -32.23 18.63 -22.47
CA LEU A 136 -32.17 17.50 -21.54
C LEU A 136 -33.13 16.42 -22.05
N HIS A 137 -32.64 15.19 -22.21
CA HIS A 137 -33.50 14.02 -22.32
C HIS A 137 -34.45 14.03 -21.09
N PRO A 138 -35.78 14.09 -21.29
CA PRO A 138 -36.71 14.05 -20.19
C PRO A 138 -36.71 12.62 -19.65
N TYR A 139 -36.83 12.45 -18.34
CA TYR A 139 -36.78 11.18 -17.61
C TYR A 139 -35.37 10.61 -17.37
N THR A 140 -34.66 11.21 -16.41
CA THR A 140 -33.89 10.40 -15.45
C THR A 140 -33.91 11.12 -14.11
N ARG A 141 -34.77 10.66 -13.20
CA ARG A 141 -34.85 11.17 -11.83
C ARG A 141 -33.64 10.62 -11.06
N ILE A 142 -32.91 11.46 -10.33
CA ILE A 142 -31.95 10.96 -9.32
C ILE A 142 -32.79 10.21 -8.29
N LEU A 143 -32.60 8.89 -8.18
CA LEU A 143 -33.50 8.04 -7.40
C LEU A 143 -33.30 8.20 -5.88
N TYR A 144 -32.13 8.67 -5.41
CA TYR A 144 -31.86 8.82 -3.97
C TYR A 144 -31.06 10.10 -3.63
N PRO A 145 -31.38 10.79 -2.52
CA PRO A 145 -30.54 11.85 -1.96
C PRO A 145 -29.18 11.27 -1.52
N ARG A 146 -28.12 12.08 -1.63
CA ARG A 146 -26.71 11.73 -1.37
C ARG A 146 -26.39 11.10 0.00
N GLU A 147 -27.31 11.10 0.96
CA GLU A 147 -27.11 10.67 2.35
C GLU A 147 -27.72 9.30 2.70
N GLU A 148 -28.70 8.81 1.94
CA GLU A 148 -29.39 7.54 2.23
C GLU A 148 -28.62 6.28 1.78
N LEU A 149 -27.55 6.45 0.99
CA LEU A 149 -26.67 5.34 0.56
C LEU A 149 -25.64 4.96 1.63
N THR A 150 -25.56 5.71 2.73
CA THR A 150 -24.37 5.74 3.57
C THR A 150 -24.72 5.44 5.03
N LYS A 151 -24.52 4.17 5.38
CA LYS A 151 -24.49 3.61 6.74
C LYS A 151 -25.86 3.27 7.34
N ASN A 152 -26.15 1.98 7.44
CA ASN A 152 -27.20 1.49 8.33
C ASN A 152 -26.65 1.51 9.76
N CYS A 153 -27.17 2.40 10.62
CA CYS A 153 -26.69 2.57 11.99
C CYS A 153 -27.06 1.39 12.91
N GLU A 154 -28.09 0.62 12.57
CA GLU A 154 -28.52 -0.56 13.35
C GLU A 154 -27.60 -1.76 13.08
N THR A 155 -27.15 -1.92 11.83
CA THR A 155 -26.30 -3.04 11.41
C THR A 155 -24.81 -2.69 11.27
N GLY A 156 -24.45 -1.41 11.24
CA GLY A 156 -23.07 -0.96 10.99
C GLY A 156 -22.61 -1.06 9.52
N GLN A 157 -23.48 -1.52 8.62
CA GLN A 157 -23.18 -1.75 7.20
C GLN A 157 -22.96 -0.43 6.44
N ILE A 158 -21.84 -0.34 5.73
CA ILE A 158 -21.50 0.83 4.91
C ILE A 158 -21.75 0.51 3.43
N GLY A 159 -22.73 1.19 2.83
CA GLY A 159 -23.13 0.99 1.43
C GLY A 159 -22.09 1.50 0.43
N VAL A 160 -21.90 0.73 -0.65
CA VAL A 160 -21.03 1.09 -1.78
C VAL A 160 -21.88 1.71 -2.90
N PRO A 161 -21.51 2.88 -3.45
CA PRO A 161 -22.29 3.46 -4.54
C PRO A 161 -22.35 2.54 -5.76
N HIS A 162 -23.52 2.46 -6.37
CA HIS A 162 -23.78 1.62 -7.54
C HIS A 162 -24.49 2.48 -8.59
N LEU A 163 -24.21 2.25 -9.88
CA LEU A 163 -24.79 3.02 -10.98
C LEU A 163 -26.33 3.00 -10.96
N ARG A 164 -26.93 1.89 -10.52
CA ARG A 164 -28.39 1.75 -10.35
C ARG A 164 -29.02 2.79 -9.41
N HIS A 165 -28.24 3.43 -8.56
CA HIS A 165 -28.72 4.50 -7.68
C HIS A 165 -28.81 5.86 -8.41
N TYR A 166 -28.12 6.00 -9.54
CA TYR A 166 -28.00 7.26 -10.29
C TYR A 166 -28.72 7.21 -11.66
N PHE A 167 -28.94 6.02 -12.21
CA PHE A 167 -29.52 5.80 -13.53
C PHE A 167 -30.71 4.85 -13.45
N GLU A 168 -31.83 5.22 -14.08
CA GLU A 168 -33.07 4.43 -14.11
C GLU A 168 -32.88 3.07 -14.81
N HIS A 169 -32.00 3.03 -15.81
CA HIS A 169 -31.68 1.82 -16.55
C HIS A 169 -30.19 1.53 -16.40
N THR A 170 -29.88 0.49 -15.63
CA THR A 170 -28.55 -0.13 -15.63
C THR A 170 -28.65 -1.51 -16.25
N GLY A 171 -27.62 -1.91 -16.99
CA GLY A 171 -27.56 -3.24 -17.57
C GLY A 171 -27.66 -4.31 -16.49
N ARG A 172 -28.17 -5.48 -16.87
CA ARG A 172 -28.15 -6.67 -16.03
C ARG A 172 -27.87 -7.86 -16.95
N PHE A 173 -26.59 -8.15 -17.13
CA PHE A 173 -26.13 -9.21 -18.00
C PHE A 173 -25.62 -10.38 -17.15
N PRO A 174 -25.85 -11.65 -17.54
CA PRO A 174 -25.17 -12.77 -16.93
C PRO A 174 -23.66 -12.57 -17.00
N SER A 175 -22.96 -12.84 -15.90
CA SER A 175 -21.51 -12.75 -15.84
C SER A 175 -20.88 -13.73 -16.85
N PRO A 176 -19.87 -13.32 -17.64
CA PRO A 176 -19.14 -14.22 -18.55
C PRO A 176 -18.56 -15.46 -17.84
N LEU A 177 -18.36 -15.36 -16.53
CA LEU A 177 -17.91 -16.45 -15.67
C LEU A 177 -18.92 -17.60 -15.54
N LEU A 178 -20.20 -17.37 -15.83
CA LEU A 178 -21.23 -18.43 -15.85
C LEU A 178 -21.07 -19.38 -17.03
N THR A 179 -20.58 -18.87 -18.15
CA THR A 179 -20.45 -19.57 -19.44
C THR A 179 -19.04 -20.11 -19.71
N ALA A 180 -18.09 -19.89 -18.80
CA ALA A 180 -16.72 -20.38 -18.91
C ALA A 180 -16.67 -21.90 -18.60
N THR A 181 -17.33 -22.73 -19.40
CA THR A 181 -17.62 -24.13 -19.09
C THR A 181 -16.53 -25.15 -19.48
N GLU A 182 -15.40 -24.77 -20.08
CA GLU A 182 -14.45 -25.79 -20.58
C GLU A 182 -12.97 -25.65 -20.15
N THR A 183 -12.51 -24.54 -19.58
CA THR A 183 -11.06 -24.37 -19.28
C THR A 183 -10.71 -23.89 -17.88
N HIS A 184 -11.67 -23.38 -17.11
CA HIS A 184 -11.42 -22.95 -15.74
C HIS A 184 -12.58 -23.38 -14.86
N SER A 185 -12.40 -24.49 -14.14
CA SER A 185 -13.20 -24.85 -12.97
C SER A 185 -12.94 -23.87 -11.81
N LEU A 186 -13.03 -22.56 -12.07
CA LEU A 186 -13.35 -21.59 -11.04
C LEU A 186 -14.75 -22.00 -10.58
N GLY A 187 -14.81 -22.76 -9.49
CA GLY A 187 -16.06 -23.09 -8.83
C GLY A 187 -16.91 -21.82 -8.74
N ARG A 188 -18.22 -21.96 -8.93
CA ARG A 188 -19.24 -20.90 -8.98
C ARG A 188 -19.35 -20.13 -7.65
N SER A 189 -18.26 -19.54 -7.17
CA SER A 189 -18.16 -18.78 -5.93
C SER A 189 -18.38 -17.31 -6.24
N PHE A 190 -19.58 -17.00 -6.72
CA PHE A 190 -20.04 -15.62 -6.76
C PHE A 190 -20.25 -15.13 -5.33
N VAL A 191 -19.92 -13.86 -5.11
CA VAL A 191 -20.11 -13.19 -3.82
C VAL A 191 -21.45 -12.47 -3.86
N PRO A 192 -22.40 -12.75 -2.96
CA PRO A 192 -23.67 -12.03 -2.93
C PRO A 192 -23.47 -10.59 -2.42
N ASP A 193 -24.40 -9.69 -2.75
CA ASP A 193 -24.32 -8.27 -2.36
C ASP A 193 -24.46 -8.08 -0.83
N GLU A 194 -25.09 -9.05 -0.15
CA GLU A 194 -25.32 -9.06 1.29
C GLU A 194 -24.11 -9.54 2.10
N GLU A 195 -23.09 -10.13 1.45
CA GLU A 195 -21.91 -10.61 2.18
C GLU A 195 -21.00 -9.44 2.58
N THR A 196 -20.86 -9.24 3.89
CA THR A 196 -20.04 -8.18 4.51
C THR A 196 -18.91 -8.75 5.35
N VAL A 197 -17.90 -7.91 5.60
CA VAL A 197 -16.76 -8.21 6.48
C VAL A 197 -16.79 -7.21 7.63
N LEU A 198 -16.80 -7.74 8.85
CA LEU A 198 -16.68 -6.96 10.08
C LEU A 198 -15.28 -6.36 10.20
N VAL A 199 -15.20 -5.07 10.55
CA VAL A 199 -13.94 -4.34 10.72
C VAL A 199 -13.43 -4.49 12.14
N ASP A 200 -14.30 -4.16 13.10
CA ASP A 200 -13.98 -4.14 14.52
C ASP A 200 -14.29 -5.53 15.09
N ILE A 201 -13.30 -6.43 15.04
CA ILE A 201 -13.43 -7.85 15.46
C ILE A 201 -12.93 -8.13 16.89
N VAL A 202 -12.35 -7.12 17.54
CA VAL A 202 -11.91 -7.22 18.94
C VAL A 202 -13.01 -6.65 19.83
N ALA A 203 -13.74 -7.53 20.51
CA ALA A 203 -14.80 -7.15 21.43
C ALA A 203 -14.29 -7.10 22.89
N ARG A 204 -14.83 -6.18 23.68
CA ARG A 204 -14.71 -6.20 25.14
C ARG A 204 -16.01 -6.73 25.73
N TRP A 205 -15.89 -7.59 26.73
CA TRP A 205 -17.07 -8.12 27.41
C TRP A 205 -17.93 -6.99 27.98
N GLY A 206 -19.22 -6.97 27.63
CA GLY A 206 -20.18 -5.95 28.08
C GLY A 206 -20.19 -4.65 27.27
N ASP A 207 -19.40 -4.54 26.20
CA ASP A 207 -19.43 -3.39 25.27
C ASP A 207 -20.48 -3.65 24.16
N PRO A 208 -21.54 -2.84 24.03
CA PRO A 208 -22.60 -3.04 23.04
C PRO A 208 -22.25 -2.43 21.67
N SER A 209 -21.01 -2.01 21.41
CA SER A 209 -20.65 -1.36 20.15
C SER A 209 -20.89 -2.24 18.92
N VAL A 210 -21.52 -1.64 17.92
CA VAL A 210 -21.77 -2.26 16.61
C VAL A 210 -20.53 -2.08 15.73
N SER A 211 -20.01 -3.18 15.20
CA SER A 211 -18.87 -3.20 14.30
C SER A 211 -19.22 -2.55 12.97
N ARG A 212 -18.28 -1.84 12.35
CA ARG A 212 -18.45 -1.40 10.95
C ARG A 212 -18.36 -2.60 10.03
N GLU A 213 -19.15 -2.61 8.96
CA GLU A 213 -19.12 -3.68 7.98
C GLU A 213 -18.93 -3.13 6.55
N TYR A 214 -18.01 -3.73 5.80
CA TYR A 214 -17.82 -3.41 4.39
C TYR A 214 -18.21 -4.59 3.50
N MET A 215 -18.78 -4.30 2.33
CA MET A 215 -19.18 -5.32 1.36
C MET A 215 -17.96 -6.10 0.86
N ARG A 216 -18.09 -7.42 0.81
CA ARG A 216 -17.04 -8.31 0.30
C ARG A 216 -16.85 -8.12 -1.21
N SER A 217 -15.59 -8.02 -1.62
CA SER A 217 -15.21 -7.97 -3.04
C SER A 217 -15.29 -9.37 -3.65
N GLY A 218 -15.61 -9.43 -4.94
CA GLY A 218 -15.60 -10.68 -5.69
C GLY A 218 -16.52 -10.62 -6.91
N PRO A 219 -16.46 -11.65 -7.77
CA PRO A 219 -17.32 -11.71 -8.94
C PRO A 219 -18.79 -11.76 -8.53
N ARG A 220 -19.65 -11.06 -9.27
CA ARG A 220 -21.12 -11.14 -9.16
C ARG A 220 -21.68 -12.01 -10.27
N GLU A 221 -22.81 -12.66 -9.98
CA GLU A 221 -23.54 -13.49 -10.96
C GLU A 221 -24.04 -12.64 -12.14
N PHE A 222 -24.45 -11.40 -11.85
CA PHE A 222 -24.87 -10.42 -12.85
C PHE A 222 -23.92 -9.22 -12.87
N VAL A 223 -23.67 -8.70 -14.07
CA VAL A 223 -22.83 -7.53 -14.32
C VAL A 223 -23.65 -6.40 -14.95
N ALA A 224 -23.31 -5.15 -14.64
CA ALA A 224 -23.97 -3.97 -15.18
C ALA A 224 -23.48 -3.60 -16.59
N PHE A 225 -22.23 -3.97 -16.90
CA PHE A 225 -21.63 -3.69 -18.20
C PHE A 225 -21.59 -4.94 -19.06
N HIS A 226 -22.07 -4.82 -20.30
CA HIS A 226 -21.83 -5.85 -21.31
C HIS A 226 -20.36 -5.77 -21.74
N PRO A 227 -19.57 -6.87 -21.74
CA PRO A 227 -18.14 -6.79 -21.99
C PRO A 227 -17.72 -6.08 -23.28
N GLN A 228 -18.50 -6.26 -24.36
CA GLN A 228 -18.21 -5.64 -25.66
C GLN A 228 -18.43 -4.12 -25.68
N SER A 229 -19.18 -3.56 -24.72
CA SER A 229 -19.39 -2.11 -24.64
C SER A 229 -18.41 -1.41 -23.70
N VAL A 230 -17.54 -2.15 -23.01
CA VAL A 230 -16.60 -1.55 -22.05
C VAL A 230 -15.41 -0.92 -22.77
N LYS A 231 -15.15 0.35 -22.45
CA LYS A 231 -13.90 1.08 -22.74
C LYS A 231 -13.26 1.50 -21.44
N ALA A 232 -12.17 0.83 -21.08
CA ALA A 232 -11.51 0.98 -19.80
C ALA A 232 -10.23 1.83 -19.92
N ALA A 233 -9.99 2.69 -18.93
CA ALA A 233 -8.75 3.44 -18.79
C ALA A 233 -8.08 3.16 -17.44
N ILE A 234 -6.76 2.94 -17.44
CA ILE A 234 -5.94 2.76 -16.24
C ILE A 234 -4.98 3.94 -16.12
N VAL A 235 -4.92 4.59 -14.97
CA VAL A 235 -4.01 5.72 -14.72
C VAL A 235 -3.25 5.52 -13.42
N THR A 236 -1.95 5.86 -13.42
CA THR A 236 -1.09 5.83 -12.23
C THR A 236 -0.61 7.24 -11.88
N CYS A 237 -0.83 7.67 -10.64
CA CYS A 237 -0.52 9.02 -10.17
C CYS A 237 0.33 9.02 -8.89
N GLY A 238 1.06 10.12 -8.69
CA GLY A 238 1.85 10.39 -7.49
C GLY A 238 3.24 9.73 -7.47
N GLY A 239 3.79 9.54 -6.27
CA GLY A 239 5.09 8.90 -6.08
C GLY A 239 5.07 7.40 -6.43
N LEU A 240 6.22 6.87 -6.86
CA LEU A 240 6.40 5.44 -7.14
C LEU A 240 6.23 4.58 -5.88
N CYS A 241 5.86 3.32 -6.10
CA CYS A 241 5.61 2.29 -5.10
C CYS A 241 5.89 0.94 -5.77
N PRO A 242 6.54 -0.02 -5.10
CA PRO A 242 6.64 -1.38 -5.62
C PRO A 242 5.25 -1.94 -5.91
N GLY A 243 5.09 -2.61 -7.05
CA GLY A 243 3.83 -3.29 -7.43
C GLY A 243 2.89 -2.48 -8.34
N ILE A 244 3.16 -1.21 -8.66
CA ILE A 244 2.32 -0.43 -9.60
C ILE A 244 2.14 -1.18 -10.93
N ASN A 245 3.24 -1.67 -11.52
CA ASN A 245 3.19 -2.42 -12.77
C ASN A 245 2.38 -3.72 -12.64
N THR A 246 2.47 -4.39 -11.47
CA THR A 246 1.65 -5.57 -11.18
C THR A 246 0.17 -5.20 -11.18
N VAL A 247 -0.24 -4.13 -10.48
CA VAL A 247 -1.64 -3.68 -10.50
C VAL A 247 -2.12 -3.37 -11.93
N VAL A 248 -1.33 -2.62 -12.72
CA VAL A 248 -1.68 -2.30 -14.12
C VAL A 248 -1.85 -3.58 -14.95
N ARG A 249 -0.92 -4.53 -14.84
CA ARG A 249 -0.99 -5.83 -15.52
C ARG A 249 -2.22 -6.62 -15.11
N GLU A 250 -2.48 -6.74 -13.82
CA GLU A 250 -3.57 -7.59 -13.31
C GLU A 250 -4.94 -6.99 -13.60
N ILE A 251 -5.09 -5.65 -13.65
CA ILE A 251 -6.32 -5.02 -14.13
C ILE A 251 -6.53 -5.35 -15.61
N TYR A 252 -5.49 -5.20 -16.44
CA TYR A 252 -5.56 -5.56 -17.85
C TYR A 252 -5.94 -7.03 -18.07
N LEU A 253 -5.28 -7.96 -17.39
CA LEU A 253 -5.56 -9.39 -17.50
C LEU A 253 -6.94 -9.75 -16.98
N ALA A 254 -7.41 -9.13 -15.88
CA ALA A 254 -8.76 -9.36 -15.40
C ALA A 254 -9.81 -8.86 -16.41
N LEU A 255 -9.67 -7.64 -16.93
CA LEU A 255 -10.58 -7.10 -17.94
C LEU A 255 -10.61 -7.99 -19.20
N LYS A 256 -9.44 -8.39 -19.71
CA LYS A 256 -9.34 -9.17 -20.94
C LYS A 256 -9.68 -10.64 -20.77
N ASN A 257 -9.03 -11.34 -19.84
CA ASN A 257 -9.10 -12.80 -19.76
C ASN A 257 -10.32 -13.27 -18.97
N ILE A 258 -10.76 -12.52 -17.95
CA ILE A 258 -11.93 -12.90 -17.14
C ILE A 258 -13.22 -12.41 -17.79
N TYR A 259 -13.22 -11.16 -18.29
CA TYR A 259 -14.42 -10.53 -18.83
C TYR A 259 -14.46 -10.42 -20.36
N GLY A 260 -13.38 -10.67 -21.09
CA GLY A 260 -13.38 -10.64 -22.56
C GLY A 260 -13.32 -9.23 -23.17
N ILE A 261 -12.91 -8.22 -22.40
CA ILE A 261 -12.89 -6.81 -22.81
C ILE A 261 -11.69 -6.54 -23.73
N ARG A 262 -11.92 -5.77 -24.79
CA ARG A 262 -10.90 -5.50 -25.84
C ARG A 262 -10.38 -4.06 -25.85
N GLU A 263 -11.22 -3.09 -25.50
CA GLU A 263 -10.85 -1.67 -25.48
C GLU A 263 -10.31 -1.26 -24.11
N ILE A 264 -9.02 -1.51 -23.89
CA ILE A 264 -8.32 -1.21 -22.63
C ILE A 264 -7.15 -0.27 -22.91
N TYR A 265 -7.11 0.86 -22.21
CA TYR A 265 -6.15 1.92 -22.43
C TYR A 265 -5.39 2.27 -21.14
N GLY A 266 -4.12 2.66 -21.26
CA GLY A 266 -3.33 3.27 -20.20
C GLY A 266 -3.19 4.76 -20.42
N VAL A 267 -3.45 5.58 -19.39
CA VAL A 267 -3.27 7.03 -19.41
C VAL A 267 -1.84 7.36 -18.99
N GLN A 268 -1.10 8.04 -19.86
CA GLN A 268 0.31 8.36 -19.61
C GLN A 268 0.48 9.47 -18.58
N MET A 269 1.51 9.38 -17.72
CA MET A 269 1.97 10.49 -16.86
C MET A 269 0.87 11.08 -15.95
N GLY A 270 0.13 10.21 -15.27
CA GLY A 270 -0.88 10.61 -14.29
C GLY A 270 -2.06 11.37 -14.87
N TYR A 271 -2.66 12.28 -14.08
CA TYR A 271 -3.86 13.02 -14.51
C TYR A 271 -3.64 13.93 -15.72
N ARG A 272 -2.39 14.36 -15.97
CA ARG A 272 -2.05 15.18 -17.15
C ARG A 272 -2.31 14.45 -18.46
N GLY A 273 -2.19 13.12 -18.50
CA GLY A 273 -2.40 12.32 -19.70
C GLY A 273 -3.84 12.33 -20.24
N PHE A 274 -4.81 12.83 -19.48
CA PHE A 274 -6.17 13.00 -19.98
C PHE A 274 -6.28 14.16 -20.99
N TYR A 275 -5.54 15.26 -20.79
CA TYR A 275 -5.78 16.50 -21.52
C TYR A 275 -4.53 17.15 -22.14
N ALA A 276 -3.33 16.78 -21.72
CA ALA A 276 -2.12 17.39 -22.26
C ALA A 276 -1.94 17.00 -23.75
N PRO A 277 -1.65 17.95 -24.64
CA PRO A 277 -1.63 17.70 -26.09
C PRO A 277 -0.47 16.78 -26.53
N ASP A 278 0.60 16.73 -25.75
CA ASP A 278 1.79 15.90 -25.96
C ASP A 278 1.68 14.50 -25.31
N LEU A 279 0.61 14.25 -24.55
CA LEU A 279 0.35 12.98 -23.88
C LEU A 279 -0.95 12.37 -24.38
N ASN A 280 -1.05 11.04 -24.36
CA ASN A 280 -2.28 10.39 -24.78
C ASN A 280 -2.53 9.10 -23.99
N THR A 281 -3.71 8.52 -24.22
CA THR A 281 -3.96 7.13 -23.86
C THR A 281 -3.26 6.21 -24.84
N VAL A 282 -2.62 5.17 -24.33
CA VAL A 282 -2.02 4.10 -25.14
C VAL A 282 -2.86 2.82 -25.04
N PRO A 283 -3.11 2.11 -26.14
CA PRO A 283 -3.80 0.83 -26.08
C PRO A 283 -2.92 -0.19 -25.34
N LEU A 284 -3.51 -0.92 -24.39
CA LEU A 284 -2.82 -2.00 -23.68
C LEU A 284 -2.99 -3.31 -24.44
N SER A 285 -1.91 -4.07 -24.56
CA SER A 285 -1.85 -5.37 -25.24
C SER A 285 -1.10 -6.39 -24.37
N ASP A 286 -1.19 -7.68 -24.71
CA ASP A 286 -0.43 -8.73 -24.02
C ASP A 286 1.07 -8.42 -24.05
N GLU A 287 1.57 -7.94 -25.20
CA GLU A 287 2.97 -7.58 -25.36
C GLU A 287 3.34 -6.35 -24.53
N PHE A 288 2.44 -5.36 -24.42
CA PHE A 288 2.67 -4.18 -23.58
C PHE A 288 2.83 -4.55 -22.09
N VAL A 289 1.98 -5.45 -21.58
CA VAL A 289 2.00 -5.85 -20.16
C VAL A 289 2.92 -7.04 -19.88
N LYS A 290 3.60 -7.57 -20.90
CA LYS A 290 4.46 -8.75 -20.77
C LYS A 290 5.66 -8.45 -19.88
N GLY A 291 5.74 -9.15 -18.75
CA GLY A 291 6.88 -9.07 -17.83
C GLY A 291 7.00 -7.76 -17.05
N ILE A 292 6.04 -6.84 -17.15
CA ILE A 292 6.14 -5.54 -16.45
C ILE A 292 6.13 -5.69 -14.92
N GLN A 293 5.54 -6.77 -14.39
CA GLN A 293 5.54 -7.10 -12.96
C GLN A 293 6.94 -7.38 -12.38
N HIS A 294 7.91 -7.73 -13.24
CA HIS A 294 9.31 -7.93 -12.84
C HIS A 294 10.10 -6.61 -12.76
N ARG A 295 9.47 -5.48 -13.10
CA ARG A 295 10.07 -4.14 -13.10
C ARG A 295 9.42 -3.29 -12.02
N GLY A 296 10.22 -2.50 -11.31
CA GLY A 296 9.68 -1.42 -10.49
C GLY A 296 9.26 -0.20 -11.32
N GLY A 297 8.79 0.83 -10.63
CA GLY A 297 8.27 2.06 -11.26
C GLY A 297 6.87 1.88 -11.88
N SER A 298 6.55 2.70 -12.89
CA SER A 298 5.28 2.63 -13.64
C SER A 298 5.56 2.68 -15.15
N ILE A 299 5.08 1.68 -15.88
CA ILE A 299 5.17 1.61 -17.35
C ILE A 299 4.36 2.73 -18.03
N LEU A 300 3.32 3.24 -17.36
CA LEU A 300 2.51 4.35 -17.84
C LEU A 300 3.14 5.71 -17.50
N GLY A 301 4.21 5.73 -16.70
CA GLY A 301 4.71 6.94 -16.07
C GLY A 301 3.76 7.46 -14.99
N SER A 302 4.25 8.39 -14.16
CA SER A 302 3.46 8.97 -13.08
C SER A 302 3.93 10.38 -12.78
N THR A 303 3.00 11.27 -12.47
CA THR A 303 3.30 12.65 -12.07
C THR A 303 2.65 12.98 -10.74
N ARG A 304 3.24 13.96 -10.04
CA ARG A 304 2.55 14.71 -8.99
C ARG A 304 1.82 15.89 -9.64
N GLY A 305 0.64 16.23 -9.13
CA GLY A 305 -0.19 17.35 -9.59
C GLY A 305 -0.92 17.10 -10.91
N GLY A 306 -1.35 18.18 -11.55
CA GLY A 306 -2.03 18.16 -12.86
C GLY A 306 -3.49 17.71 -12.83
N PHE A 307 -4.14 17.77 -11.67
CA PHE A 307 -5.56 17.45 -11.55
C PHE A 307 -6.43 18.63 -12.01
N GLU A 308 -7.06 18.49 -13.17
CA GLU A 308 -7.99 19.47 -13.74
C GLU A 308 -9.35 18.80 -13.99
N LEU A 309 -10.29 18.96 -13.06
CA LEU A 309 -11.53 18.17 -13.03
C LEU A 309 -12.30 18.21 -14.36
N SER A 310 -12.58 19.40 -14.88
CA SER A 310 -13.34 19.56 -16.12
C SER A 310 -12.64 18.88 -17.30
N LEU A 311 -11.34 19.13 -17.48
CA LEU A 311 -10.57 18.57 -18.59
C LEU A 311 -10.47 17.03 -18.51
N ILE A 312 -10.35 16.48 -17.30
CA ILE A 312 -10.33 15.03 -17.10
C ILE A 312 -11.68 14.42 -17.48
N VAL A 313 -12.79 14.98 -17.00
CA VAL A 313 -14.13 14.45 -17.28
C VAL A 313 -14.54 14.66 -18.74
N ASP A 314 -14.14 15.78 -19.36
CA ASP A 314 -14.31 16.03 -20.80
C ASP A 314 -13.54 14.98 -21.62
N SER A 315 -12.32 14.64 -21.20
CA SER A 315 -11.55 13.55 -21.82
C SER A 315 -12.22 12.19 -21.64
N ILE A 316 -12.78 11.90 -20.46
CA ILE A 316 -13.49 10.64 -20.20
C ILE A 316 -14.71 10.53 -21.14
N ALA A 317 -15.50 11.60 -21.24
CA ALA A 317 -16.70 11.66 -22.07
C ALA A 317 -16.37 11.57 -23.57
N SER A 318 -15.45 12.41 -24.05
CA SER A 318 -15.08 12.48 -25.48
C SER A 318 -14.49 11.17 -26.03
N ARG A 319 -13.78 10.41 -25.19
CA ARG A 319 -13.22 9.10 -25.54
C ARG A 319 -14.20 7.94 -25.31
N GLY A 320 -15.39 8.21 -24.78
CA GLY A 320 -16.40 7.20 -24.47
C GLY A 320 -15.96 6.20 -23.40
N LEU A 321 -15.08 6.60 -22.48
CA LEU A 321 -14.61 5.75 -21.39
C LEU A 321 -15.75 5.54 -20.39
N ASN A 322 -16.03 4.27 -20.06
CA ASN A 322 -17.08 3.91 -19.10
C ASN A 322 -16.54 3.15 -17.87
N GLN A 323 -15.25 2.84 -17.84
CA GLN A 323 -14.55 2.38 -16.65
C GLN A 323 -13.20 3.09 -16.52
N VAL A 324 -12.92 3.65 -15.34
CA VAL A 324 -11.67 4.37 -15.06
C VAL A 324 -11.07 3.87 -13.75
N TYR A 325 -9.87 3.29 -13.84
CA TYR A 325 -9.11 2.74 -12.72
C TYR A 325 -7.98 3.67 -12.34
N ILE A 326 -8.05 4.23 -11.14
CA ILE A 326 -7.17 5.31 -10.69
C ILE A 326 -6.27 4.81 -9.55
N ILE A 327 -5.01 4.57 -9.86
CA ILE A 327 -4.00 4.07 -8.93
C ILE A 327 -3.21 5.25 -8.35
N GLY A 328 -3.30 5.47 -7.04
CA GLY A 328 -2.63 6.62 -6.42
C GLY A 328 -2.84 6.78 -4.92
N GLY A 329 -2.10 7.70 -4.32
CA GLY A 329 -2.19 8.00 -2.88
C GLY A 329 -3.37 8.91 -2.53
N ASP A 330 -3.41 9.45 -1.30
CA ASP A 330 -4.53 10.26 -0.76
C ASP A 330 -4.98 11.38 -1.71
N GLY A 331 -4.07 12.23 -2.18
CA GLY A 331 -4.42 13.32 -3.11
C GLY A 331 -5.02 12.82 -4.44
N THR A 332 -4.55 11.66 -4.93
CA THR A 332 -5.13 11.02 -6.10
C THR A 332 -6.53 10.50 -5.82
N GLN A 333 -6.75 9.84 -4.68
CA GLN A 333 -8.07 9.30 -4.30
C GLN A 333 -9.10 10.42 -4.05
N ARG A 334 -8.67 11.57 -3.49
CA ARG A 334 -9.50 12.79 -3.44
C ARG A 334 -9.90 13.28 -4.83
N GLY A 335 -8.95 13.24 -5.78
CA GLY A 335 -9.24 13.54 -7.19
C GLY A 335 -10.21 12.54 -7.82
N ALA A 336 -10.04 11.24 -7.56
CA ALA A 336 -10.91 10.17 -8.03
C ALA A 336 -12.35 10.35 -7.54
N TYR A 337 -12.53 10.72 -6.27
CA TYR A 337 -13.84 11.02 -5.70
C TYR A 337 -14.52 12.21 -6.40
N LYS A 338 -13.77 13.30 -6.68
CA LYS A 338 -14.29 14.45 -7.44
C LYS A 338 -14.67 14.07 -8.87
N ILE A 339 -13.87 13.23 -9.55
CA ILE A 339 -14.18 12.71 -10.89
C ILE A 339 -15.48 11.90 -10.84
N PHE A 340 -15.62 11.01 -9.86
CA PHE A 340 -16.85 10.25 -9.64
C PHE A 340 -18.07 11.17 -9.48
N GLU A 341 -18.01 12.15 -8.57
CA GLU A 341 -19.13 13.07 -8.34
C GLU A 341 -19.50 13.84 -9.60
N GLU A 342 -18.50 14.30 -10.36
CA GLU A 342 -18.71 15.06 -11.59
C GLU A 342 -19.28 14.19 -12.72
N CYS A 343 -18.84 12.94 -12.86
CA CYS A 343 -19.43 11.98 -13.79
C CYS A 343 -20.91 11.74 -13.46
N MET A 344 -21.26 11.53 -12.19
CA MET A 344 -22.66 11.35 -11.78
C MET A 344 -23.47 12.62 -12.04
N ARG A 345 -22.92 13.81 -11.73
CA ARG A 345 -23.56 15.11 -11.98
C ARG A 345 -23.85 15.34 -13.46
N ARG A 346 -22.92 14.97 -14.33
CA ARG A 346 -23.05 15.06 -15.80
C ARG A 346 -23.81 13.89 -16.42
N ARG A 347 -24.35 12.97 -15.61
CA ARG A 347 -25.06 11.75 -16.06
C ARG A 347 -24.23 10.89 -17.01
N LEU A 348 -22.93 10.82 -16.76
CA LEU A 348 -22.03 9.92 -17.46
C LEU A 348 -22.02 8.57 -16.74
N MET A 349 -22.48 7.51 -17.41
CA MET A 349 -22.52 6.15 -16.86
C MET A 349 -21.11 5.53 -16.84
N VAL A 350 -20.29 6.03 -15.91
CA VAL A 350 -18.87 5.66 -15.76
C VAL A 350 -18.65 5.05 -14.37
N SER A 351 -18.05 3.86 -14.33
CA SER A 351 -17.51 3.31 -13.09
C SER A 351 -16.13 3.92 -12.82
N VAL A 352 -16.01 4.67 -11.73
CA VAL A 352 -14.76 5.28 -11.28
C VAL A 352 -14.27 4.49 -10.07
N VAL A 353 -13.12 3.83 -10.21
CA VAL A 353 -12.58 2.92 -9.20
C VAL A 353 -11.19 3.35 -8.77
N GLY A 354 -11.00 3.45 -7.46
CA GLY A 354 -9.74 3.79 -6.83
C GLY A 354 -8.94 2.55 -6.47
N ILE A 355 -7.62 2.61 -6.63
CA ILE A 355 -6.69 1.64 -6.06
C ILE A 355 -5.70 2.43 -5.20
N PRO A 356 -5.75 2.29 -3.86
CA PRO A 356 -5.08 3.21 -2.98
C PRO A 356 -3.61 2.78 -2.82
N LYS A 357 -2.70 3.70 -3.17
CA LYS A 357 -1.27 3.44 -3.26
C LYS A 357 -0.50 4.31 -2.26
N THR A 358 0.05 3.68 -1.24
CA THR A 358 0.99 4.29 -0.29
C THR A 358 2.02 3.26 0.15
N ILE A 359 3.28 3.65 0.26
CA ILE A 359 4.32 2.79 0.87
C ILE A 359 4.28 2.89 2.38
N ASP A 360 3.73 3.95 2.96
CA ASP A 360 3.80 4.25 4.40
C ASP A 360 2.79 3.43 5.23
N ASN A 361 1.95 2.62 4.58
CA ASN A 361 0.82 1.91 5.17
C ASN A 361 -0.09 2.80 6.05
N ASP A 362 -0.39 4.00 5.56
CA ASP A 362 -1.08 5.04 6.31
C ASP A 362 -2.58 5.19 5.94
N ILE A 363 -3.21 4.12 5.44
CA ILE A 363 -4.65 4.10 5.12
C ILE A 363 -5.42 3.45 6.26
N ALA A 364 -6.29 4.21 6.92
CA ALA A 364 -6.90 3.82 8.19
C ALA A 364 -7.86 2.62 8.17
N ILE A 365 -8.34 2.25 6.99
CA ILE A 365 -9.39 1.23 6.86
C ILE A 365 -8.81 -0.14 6.54
N ILE A 366 -7.68 -0.19 5.84
CA ILE A 366 -7.14 -1.42 5.28
C ILE A 366 -6.02 -1.96 6.17
N ASP A 367 -5.86 -3.28 6.21
CA ASP A 367 -4.81 -3.93 6.99
C ASP A 367 -3.42 -3.47 6.51
N HIS A 368 -3.20 -3.58 5.20
CA HIS A 368 -1.94 -3.24 4.55
C HIS A 368 -2.15 -2.68 3.12
N SER A 369 -1.37 -1.66 2.75
CA SER A 369 -1.27 -1.18 1.37
C SER A 369 -0.20 -1.94 0.58
N PHE A 370 -0.43 -2.10 -0.73
CA PHE A 370 0.55 -2.79 -1.58
C PHE A 370 1.86 -2.00 -1.68
N GLY A 371 2.97 -2.73 -1.69
CA GLY A 371 4.33 -2.20 -1.74
C GLY A 371 4.92 -1.91 -0.36
N PHE A 372 4.12 -1.92 0.72
CA PHE A 372 4.60 -1.73 2.08
C PHE A 372 5.53 -2.86 2.53
N VAL A 373 5.17 -4.12 2.26
CA VAL A 373 5.98 -5.27 2.69
C VAL A 373 7.32 -5.27 1.96
N THR A 374 7.31 -5.00 0.66
CA THR A 374 8.52 -4.79 -0.15
C THR A 374 9.36 -3.65 0.44
N ALA A 375 8.73 -2.54 0.82
CA ALA A 375 9.44 -1.41 1.40
C ALA A 375 10.13 -1.75 2.73
N VAL A 376 9.47 -2.52 3.60
CA VAL A 376 10.05 -3.03 4.85
C VAL A 376 11.24 -3.96 4.56
N GLN A 377 11.13 -4.84 3.57
CA GLN A 377 12.22 -5.75 3.19
C GLN A 377 13.46 -4.99 2.67
N GLU A 378 13.28 -4.01 1.79
CA GLU A 378 14.41 -3.22 1.29
C GLU A 378 14.97 -2.27 2.36
N ALA A 379 14.13 -1.74 3.26
CA ALA A 379 14.59 -0.99 4.42
C ALA A 379 15.46 -1.84 5.34
N GLN A 380 15.08 -3.10 5.60
CA GLN A 380 15.88 -4.04 6.37
C GLN A 380 17.26 -4.28 5.72
N ARG A 381 17.32 -4.36 4.38
CA ARG A 381 18.59 -4.50 3.65
C ARG A 381 19.52 -3.30 3.88
N ALA A 382 18.98 -2.08 3.85
CA ALA A 382 19.75 -0.87 4.14
C ALA A 382 20.21 -0.80 5.60
N ILE A 383 19.36 -1.20 6.56
CA ILE A 383 19.72 -1.30 7.98
C ILE A 383 20.87 -2.29 8.16
N ARG A 384 20.83 -3.44 7.50
CA ARG A 384 21.91 -4.44 7.58
C ARG A 384 23.23 -3.90 7.01
N ALA A 385 23.19 -3.13 5.93
CA ALA A 385 24.39 -2.47 5.41
C ALA A 385 24.96 -1.47 6.45
N ALA A 386 24.10 -0.65 7.07
CA ALA A 386 24.52 0.27 8.12
C ALA A 386 25.09 -0.45 9.34
N TYR A 387 24.53 -1.60 9.72
CA TYR A 387 25.04 -2.44 10.80
C TYR A 387 26.46 -2.96 10.50
N VAL A 388 26.70 -3.48 9.29
CA VAL A 388 28.03 -3.96 8.87
C VAL A 388 29.05 -2.82 8.90
N GLU A 389 28.69 -1.63 8.39
CA GLU A 389 29.54 -0.45 8.45
C GLU A 389 29.83 0.01 9.89
N ALA A 390 28.80 0.05 10.74
CA ALA A 390 28.93 0.48 12.14
C ALA A 390 29.81 -0.47 12.95
N THR A 391 29.65 -1.79 12.77
CA THR A 391 30.43 -2.80 13.49
C THR A 391 31.87 -2.93 13.00
N SER A 392 32.14 -2.56 11.74
CA SER A 392 33.49 -2.63 11.16
C SER A 392 34.34 -1.38 11.46
N GLY A 393 33.71 -0.27 11.86
CA GLY A 393 34.39 0.98 12.18
C GLY A 393 34.64 1.17 13.68
N PHE A 394 35.77 1.78 14.03
CA PHE A 394 36.00 2.26 15.41
C PHE A 394 34.97 3.36 15.75
N ASN A 395 34.27 3.20 16.88
CA ASN A 395 33.16 4.07 17.28
C ASN A 395 32.17 4.31 16.12
N GLY A 396 31.77 3.23 15.45
CA GLY A 396 30.97 3.30 14.23
C GLY A 396 29.51 3.62 14.51
N ILE A 397 28.93 4.53 13.71
CA ILE A 397 27.52 4.89 13.77
C ILE A 397 26.89 4.65 12.40
N GLY A 398 25.96 3.71 12.33
CA GLY A 398 25.15 3.48 11.14
C GLY A 398 23.86 4.27 11.22
N LEU A 399 23.70 5.31 10.41
CA LEU A 399 22.49 6.15 10.38
C LEU A 399 21.70 5.89 9.11
N VAL A 400 20.46 5.40 9.23
CA VAL A 400 19.58 5.08 8.09
C VAL A 400 18.35 5.96 8.12
N ARG A 401 18.13 6.75 7.05
CA ARG A 401 16.88 7.49 6.85
C ARG A 401 15.89 6.62 6.09
N LEU A 402 14.69 6.43 6.61
CA LEU A 402 13.62 5.68 5.96
C LEU A 402 12.43 6.58 5.59
N MET A 403 11.61 6.07 4.67
CA MET A 403 10.31 6.63 4.33
C MET A 403 9.39 6.63 5.57
N GLY A 404 8.49 7.60 5.63
CA GLY A 404 7.59 7.79 6.77
C GLY A 404 7.34 9.26 7.05
N ARG A 405 6.62 9.91 6.13
CA ARG A 405 6.34 11.36 6.20
C ARG A 405 5.49 11.74 7.40
N ASN A 406 4.37 11.04 7.57
CA ASN A 406 3.41 11.30 8.64
C ASN A 406 3.30 10.13 9.62
N SER A 407 3.84 8.96 9.24
CA SER A 407 3.82 7.77 10.07
C SER A 407 5.10 6.97 9.98
N GLY A 408 5.51 6.39 11.12
CA GLY A 408 6.70 5.57 11.26
C GLY A 408 6.52 4.08 10.96
N ASN A 409 5.46 3.63 10.31
CA ASN A 409 5.18 2.19 10.12
C ASN A 409 6.33 1.41 9.48
N ILE A 410 6.96 1.95 8.43
CA ILE A 410 8.13 1.31 7.78
C ILE A 410 9.29 1.23 8.77
N SER A 411 9.59 2.33 9.46
CA SER A 411 10.70 2.39 10.41
C SER A 411 10.49 1.44 11.61
N MET A 412 9.27 1.38 12.13
CA MET A 412 8.87 0.46 13.20
C MET A 412 9.04 -1.00 12.80
N LEU A 413 8.46 -1.42 11.67
CA LEU A 413 8.54 -2.82 11.23
C LEU A 413 9.92 -3.22 10.72
N ALA A 414 10.63 -2.34 10.01
CA ALA A 414 11.99 -2.60 9.55
C ALA A 414 12.96 -2.74 10.73
N THR A 415 12.79 -1.92 11.78
CA THR A 415 13.53 -2.05 13.03
C THR A 415 13.31 -3.41 13.67
N LEU A 416 12.04 -3.80 13.84
CA LEU A 416 11.69 -5.08 14.47
C LEU A 416 12.16 -6.28 13.64
N ALA A 417 12.09 -6.18 12.30
CA ALA A 417 12.54 -7.23 11.39
C ALA A 417 14.07 -7.34 11.33
N ALA A 418 14.79 -6.22 11.45
CA ALA A 418 16.26 -6.23 11.45
C ALA A 418 16.82 -6.83 12.74
N GLY A 419 16.31 -6.41 13.90
CA GLY A 419 16.82 -6.85 15.21
C GLY A 419 18.14 -6.20 15.64
N ASP A 420 18.81 -5.48 14.74
CA ASP A 420 20.14 -4.88 14.94
C ASP A 420 20.11 -3.36 15.24
N VAL A 421 18.92 -2.78 15.42
CA VAL A 421 18.74 -1.32 15.59
C VAL A 421 18.76 -0.97 17.08
N ASP A 422 19.54 0.04 17.45
CA ASP A 422 19.61 0.56 18.82
C ASP A 422 18.62 1.71 19.07
N VAL A 423 18.37 2.53 18.05
CA VAL A 423 17.46 3.68 18.15
C VAL A 423 16.58 3.78 16.91
N CYS A 424 15.27 3.80 17.10
CA CYS A 424 14.25 4.03 16.09
C CYS A 424 13.49 5.32 16.40
N LEU A 425 13.59 6.29 15.50
CA LEU A 425 12.96 7.61 15.59
C LEU A 425 11.82 7.70 14.55
N ILE A 426 10.60 7.95 15.03
CA ILE A 426 9.39 8.02 14.21
C ILE A 426 8.66 9.37 14.36
N PRO A 427 7.83 9.79 13.39
CA PRO A 427 7.13 11.08 13.45
C PRO A 427 6.15 11.21 14.63
N GLU A 428 5.66 10.09 15.15
CA GLU A 428 4.65 10.04 16.21
C GLU A 428 5.21 10.39 17.59
N ILE A 429 6.51 10.17 17.83
CA ILE A 429 7.16 10.42 19.12
C ILE A 429 8.27 11.44 18.95
N ASP A 430 8.21 12.50 19.76
CA ASP A 430 9.24 13.51 19.80
C ASP A 430 10.41 13.06 20.69
N PHE A 431 11.60 13.57 20.41
CA PHE A 431 12.81 13.27 21.19
C PHE A 431 13.59 14.55 21.44
N ASP A 432 14.41 14.59 22.47
CA ASP A 432 15.34 15.68 22.72
C ASP A 432 16.72 15.28 22.23
N LEU A 433 17.40 16.21 21.55
CA LEU A 433 18.72 15.97 21.01
C LEU A 433 19.78 16.01 22.12
N ASP A 434 19.79 17.11 22.87
CA ASP A 434 20.72 17.40 23.97
C ASP A 434 20.15 17.01 25.34
N GLY A 435 20.91 17.23 26.41
CA GLY A 435 20.49 17.00 27.79
C GLY A 435 20.81 15.58 28.31
N PRO A 436 20.67 15.35 29.63
CA PRO A 436 21.09 14.10 30.28
C PRO A 436 20.33 12.85 29.80
N HIS A 437 19.12 13.02 29.27
CA HIS A 437 18.27 11.96 28.73
C HIS A 437 18.03 12.11 27.23
N GLY A 438 18.78 12.99 26.56
CA GLY A 438 18.69 13.21 25.12
C GLY A 438 19.40 12.13 24.29
N LEU A 439 19.17 12.19 22.98
CA LEU A 439 19.73 11.28 22.00
C LEU A 439 21.26 11.25 22.02
N LEU A 440 21.94 12.40 22.04
CA LEU A 440 23.39 12.45 21.90
C LEU A 440 24.13 11.77 23.07
N ILE A 441 23.65 11.95 24.30
CA ILE A 441 24.18 11.25 25.49
C ILE A 441 23.91 9.75 25.41
N HIS A 442 22.72 9.35 24.95
CA HIS A 442 22.40 7.94 24.78
C HIS A 442 23.31 7.26 23.77
N LEU A 443 23.55 7.89 22.61
CA LEU A 443 24.50 7.38 21.60
C LEU A 443 25.92 7.28 22.16
N GLU A 444 26.38 8.27 22.94
CA GLU A 444 27.69 8.22 23.58
C GLU A 444 27.82 7.03 24.54
N ASN A 445 26.76 6.71 25.29
CA ASN A 445 26.74 5.56 26.19
C ASN A 445 26.73 4.23 25.42
N LEU A 446 25.99 4.13 24.32
CA LEU A 446 26.00 2.96 23.44
C LEU A 446 27.41 2.72 22.87
N LEU A 447 28.09 3.76 22.38
CA LEU A 447 29.46 3.63 21.88
C LEU A 447 30.44 3.17 22.97
N LYS A 448 30.31 3.68 24.21
CA LYS A 448 31.14 3.23 25.34
C LYS A 448 30.91 1.75 25.70
N GLN A 449 29.67 1.27 25.56
CA GLN A 449 29.28 -0.08 25.97
C GLN A 449 29.49 -1.12 24.87
N LYS A 450 29.16 -0.79 23.62
CA LYS A 450 29.14 -1.70 22.47
C LYS A 450 30.23 -1.42 21.43
N GLY A 451 30.79 -0.22 21.40
CA GLY A 451 31.75 0.23 20.37
C GLY A 451 31.11 0.69 19.05
N TYR A 452 29.81 0.48 18.87
CA TYR A 452 29.05 0.90 17.70
C TYR A 452 27.58 1.16 18.06
N CYS A 453 26.83 1.81 17.16
CA CYS A 453 25.37 1.83 17.24
C CYS A 453 24.70 1.99 15.85
N VAL A 454 23.45 1.55 15.76
CA VAL A 454 22.60 1.71 14.56
C VAL A 454 21.36 2.53 14.89
N VAL A 455 21.16 3.60 14.11
CA VAL A 455 20.06 4.55 14.26
C VAL A 455 19.21 4.54 13.00
N VAL A 456 17.92 4.31 13.17
CA VAL A 456 16.90 4.43 12.12
C VAL A 456 16.07 5.67 12.37
N VAL A 457 15.90 6.51 11.36
CA VAL A 457 15.11 7.73 11.44
C VAL A 457 14.12 7.82 10.27
N ALA A 458 12.83 7.88 10.59
CA ALA A 458 11.81 8.19 9.60
C ALA A 458 11.94 9.64 9.12
N GLU A 459 11.67 9.91 7.85
CA GLU A 459 11.83 11.26 7.28
C GLU A 459 11.00 12.36 7.96
N GLY A 460 9.88 11.99 8.60
CA GLY A 460 9.05 12.91 9.36
C GLY A 460 9.41 13.05 10.85
N ALA A 461 10.42 12.33 11.35
CA ALA A 461 10.84 12.43 12.74
C ALA A 461 11.59 13.75 13.00
N GLY A 462 11.46 14.31 14.20
CA GLY A 462 12.28 15.45 14.64
C GLY A 462 12.08 16.77 13.89
N LEU A 463 11.03 16.91 13.06
CA LEU A 463 10.77 18.13 12.26
C LEU A 463 10.74 19.41 13.08
N LYS A 464 10.26 19.35 14.33
CA LYS A 464 10.25 20.49 15.26
C LYS A 464 11.64 21.07 15.52
N HIS A 465 12.67 20.23 15.51
CA HIS A 465 14.06 20.66 15.72
C HIS A 465 14.62 21.33 14.46
N ILE A 466 14.24 20.82 13.29
CA ILE A 466 14.74 21.33 12.01
C ILE A 466 14.06 22.65 11.65
N GLN A 467 12.74 22.76 11.85
CA GLN A 467 11.99 24.00 11.61
C GLN A 467 12.47 25.15 12.50
N LYS A 468 12.87 24.87 13.76
CA LYS A 468 13.51 25.86 14.63
C LYS A 468 14.92 26.27 14.16
N ALA A 469 15.59 25.39 13.42
CA ALA A 469 16.96 25.61 12.95
C ALA A 469 17.04 26.22 11.54
N GLN A 470 15.97 26.11 10.74
CA GLN A 470 15.90 26.61 9.36
C GLN A 470 14.66 27.50 9.17
N GLU A 471 14.85 28.82 9.31
CA GLU A 471 13.86 29.86 8.95
C GLU A 471 13.70 29.99 7.42
N SER A 472 13.34 28.90 6.73
CA SER A 472 13.25 28.89 5.25
C SER A 472 11.82 28.78 4.74
N GLU A 473 11.53 29.53 3.68
CA GLU A 473 10.29 29.49 2.91
C GLU A 473 9.97 28.04 2.52
N HIS A 474 8.74 27.61 2.79
CA HIS A 474 8.33 26.24 2.57
C HIS A 474 8.14 25.99 1.07
N GLU A 475 9.15 25.42 0.40
CA GLU A 475 8.99 24.96 -0.97
C GLU A 475 7.89 23.89 -1.01
N VAL A 476 6.87 24.08 -1.84
CA VAL A 476 5.81 23.09 -2.09
C VAL A 476 6.10 22.30 -3.36
N ASP A 477 5.75 21.02 -3.38
CA ASP A 477 5.74 20.24 -4.62
C ASP A 477 4.57 20.63 -5.54
N ALA A 478 4.56 20.13 -6.78
CA ALA A 478 3.49 20.40 -7.75
C ALA A 478 2.10 19.89 -7.33
N SER A 479 2.02 19.09 -6.25
CA SER A 479 0.79 18.63 -5.63
C SER A 479 0.37 19.47 -4.41
N GLY A 480 1.12 20.53 -4.08
CA GLY A 480 0.88 21.37 -2.91
C GLY A 480 1.42 20.80 -1.59
N ASN A 481 2.23 19.74 -1.61
CA ASN A 481 2.81 19.18 -0.39
C ASN A 481 4.11 19.92 -0.05
N VAL A 482 4.27 20.34 1.20
CA VAL A 482 5.52 20.94 1.72
C VAL A 482 6.71 19.99 1.51
N ARG A 483 7.84 20.47 1.01
CA ARG A 483 9.09 19.69 0.95
C ARG A 483 9.67 19.60 2.36
N MET A 484 10.03 18.38 2.77
CA MET A 484 10.56 18.15 4.11
C MET A 484 12.08 18.31 4.09
N PRO A 485 12.67 18.94 5.12
CA PRO A 485 14.11 19.00 5.23
C PRO A 485 14.69 17.61 5.47
N ASN A 486 15.93 17.38 5.07
CA ASN A 486 16.56 16.08 5.23
C ASN A 486 17.02 15.87 6.68
N VAL A 487 16.15 15.24 7.50
CA VAL A 487 16.44 14.90 8.90
C VAL A 487 17.68 14.01 9.05
N GLY A 488 17.98 13.15 8.08
CA GLY A 488 19.13 12.26 8.14
C GLY A 488 20.45 13.01 8.10
N LEU A 489 20.59 13.94 7.14
CA LEU A 489 21.77 14.81 7.05
C LEU A 489 21.90 15.73 8.27
N TRP A 490 20.80 16.36 8.67
CA TRP A 490 20.77 17.22 9.86
C TRP A 490 21.22 16.46 11.12
N LEU A 491 20.73 15.23 11.30
CA LEU A 491 21.10 14.42 12.46
C LEU A 491 22.57 13.97 12.39
N ALA A 492 23.07 13.62 11.21
CA ALA A 492 24.48 13.30 11.00
C ALA A 492 25.41 14.47 11.38
N GLU A 493 25.07 15.69 10.94
CA GLU A 493 25.82 16.91 11.29
C GLU A 493 25.85 17.16 12.80
N LYS A 494 24.71 17.01 13.47
CA LYS A 494 24.60 17.20 14.93
C LYS A 494 25.39 16.16 15.72
N ILE A 495 25.31 14.90 15.31
CA ILE A 495 26.09 13.81 15.93
C ILE A 495 27.58 14.08 15.77
N ASN A 496 28.05 14.34 14.54
CA ASN A 496 29.48 14.61 14.31
C ASN A 496 29.98 15.84 15.09
N SER A 497 29.18 16.91 15.15
CA SER A 497 29.52 18.12 15.92
C SER A 497 29.64 17.83 17.42
N TRP A 498 28.73 17.04 17.98
CA TRP A 498 28.70 16.68 19.40
C TRP A 498 29.93 15.89 19.87
N PHE A 499 30.37 14.93 19.06
CA PHE A 499 31.55 14.12 19.36
C PHE A 499 32.85 14.90 19.11
N SER A 500 32.91 15.70 18.04
CA SER A 500 34.06 16.56 17.75
C SER A 500 34.32 17.58 18.86
N SER A 501 33.27 18.21 19.40
CA SER A 501 33.40 19.17 20.51
C SER A 501 33.91 18.55 21.82
N ARG A 502 33.96 17.21 21.90
CA ARG A 502 34.43 16.44 23.06
C ARG A 502 35.74 15.71 22.78
N GLY A 503 36.38 15.97 21.63
CA GLY A 503 37.62 15.30 21.23
C GLY A 503 37.44 13.79 21.03
N LYS A 504 36.25 13.34 20.62
CA LYS A 504 35.96 11.92 20.36
C LYS A 504 35.84 11.68 18.87
N GLU A 505 36.58 10.69 18.38
CA GLU A 505 36.47 10.21 17.01
C GLU A 505 35.28 9.26 16.87
N VAL A 506 34.44 9.49 15.86
CA VAL A 506 33.31 8.63 15.46
C VAL A 506 33.33 8.43 13.95
N ASN A 507 33.01 7.21 13.50
CA ASN A 507 32.88 6.90 12.09
C ASN A 507 31.40 6.76 11.72
N LEU A 508 30.77 7.88 11.36
CA LEU A 508 29.35 7.90 10.97
C LEU A 508 29.17 7.60 9.48
N LYS A 509 28.38 6.58 9.16
CA LYS A 509 27.91 6.27 7.81
C LYS A 509 26.42 6.56 7.69
N TYR A 510 26.09 7.49 6.80
CA TYR A 510 24.72 7.86 6.50
C TYR A 510 24.23 7.12 5.25
N ILE A 511 23.08 6.45 5.34
CA ILE A 511 22.44 5.72 4.24
C ILE A 511 21.02 6.27 4.03
N ASP A 512 20.73 6.63 2.78
CA ASP A 512 19.41 7.06 2.32
C ASP A 512 18.91 6.17 1.17
N PRO A 513 18.29 5.01 1.48
CA PRO A 513 17.81 4.05 0.48
C PRO A 513 16.45 4.47 -0.14
N SER A 514 15.99 5.70 0.07
CA SER A 514 14.66 6.19 -0.29
C SER A 514 14.21 5.82 -1.71
N TYR A 515 15.05 6.07 -2.70
CA TYR A 515 14.71 5.80 -4.10
C TYR A 515 14.90 4.35 -4.48
N GLU A 516 15.81 3.63 -3.82
CA GLU A 516 15.99 2.19 -4.00
C GLU A 516 14.72 1.47 -3.54
N ILE A 517 14.27 1.74 -2.30
CA ILE A 517 13.08 1.13 -1.68
C ILE A 517 11.83 1.23 -2.56
N ARG A 518 11.56 2.41 -3.13
CA ARG A 518 10.30 2.62 -3.86
C ARG A 518 10.34 2.23 -5.35
N SER A 519 11.53 1.92 -5.87
CA SER A 519 11.76 1.69 -7.31
C SER A 519 12.06 0.23 -7.64
N VAL A 520 12.13 -0.65 -6.65
CA VAL A 520 12.24 -2.10 -6.87
C VAL A 520 10.93 -2.73 -7.34
N PRO A 521 10.98 -3.91 -7.99
CA PRO A 521 9.80 -4.74 -8.18
C PRO A 521 9.23 -5.20 -6.82
N ALA A 522 7.93 -5.50 -6.79
CA ALA A 522 7.27 -6.02 -5.60
C ALA A 522 7.69 -7.47 -5.31
N VAL A 523 7.77 -7.82 -4.03
CA VAL A 523 7.98 -9.20 -3.55
C VAL A 523 6.72 -10.03 -3.72
N ALA A 524 6.81 -11.35 -3.53
CA ALA A 524 5.71 -12.29 -3.76
C ALA A 524 4.41 -11.89 -3.03
N THR A 525 4.48 -11.56 -1.75
CA THR A 525 3.31 -11.16 -0.94
C THR A 525 2.62 -9.91 -1.50
N ASP A 526 3.39 -8.89 -1.88
CA ASP A 526 2.84 -7.68 -2.49
C ASP A 526 2.29 -7.95 -3.89
N ASN A 527 2.89 -8.86 -4.68
CA ASN A 527 2.36 -9.25 -5.99
C ASN A 527 1.00 -9.94 -5.86
N ILE A 528 0.85 -10.83 -4.87
CA ILE A 528 -0.45 -11.47 -4.56
C ILE A 528 -1.47 -10.39 -4.20
N MET A 529 -1.12 -9.46 -3.31
CA MET A 529 -2.00 -8.36 -2.92
C MET A 529 -2.39 -7.49 -4.13
N CYS A 530 -1.44 -7.11 -4.98
CA CYS A 530 -1.70 -6.34 -6.20
C CYS A 530 -2.71 -7.05 -7.12
N THR A 531 -2.56 -8.37 -7.27
CA THR A 531 -3.45 -9.21 -8.08
C THR A 531 -4.87 -9.20 -7.52
N LEU A 532 -5.01 -9.43 -6.22
CA LEU A 532 -6.32 -9.50 -5.57
C LEU A 532 -7.02 -8.13 -5.54
N LEU A 533 -6.28 -7.03 -5.34
CA LEU A 533 -6.80 -5.67 -5.43
C LEU A 533 -7.29 -5.34 -6.85
N ALA A 534 -6.49 -5.68 -7.87
CA ALA A 534 -6.83 -5.46 -9.27
C ALA A 534 -8.09 -6.24 -9.67
N GLN A 535 -8.16 -7.52 -9.33
CA GLN A 535 -9.34 -8.35 -9.59
C GLN A 535 -10.57 -7.81 -8.85
N SER A 536 -10.45 -7.46 -7.57
CA SER A 536 -11.55 -6.86 -6.79
C SER A 536 -12.08 -5.58 -7.43
N ALA A 537 -11.18 -4.71 -7.92
CA ALA A 537 -11.55 -3.47 -8.61
C ALA A 537 -12.31 -3.75 -9.90
N VAL A 538 -11.84 -4.71 -10.71
CA VAL A 538 -12.48 -5.09 -11.97
C VAL A 538 -13.84 -5.76 -11.73
N HIS A 539 -13.94 -6.67 -10.77
CA HIS A 539 -15.20 -7.32 -10.41
C HIS A 539 -16.26 -6.31 -9.97
N GLY A 540 -15.90 -5.37 -9.08
CA GLY A 540 -16.82 -4.33 -8.62
C GLY A 540 -17.25 -3.40 -9.75
N ALA A 541 -16.31 -2.97 -10.61
CA ALA A 541 -16.62 -2.13 -11.77
C ALA A 541 -17.60 -2.80 -12.73
N MET A 542 -17.32 -4.07 -13.09
CA MET A 542 -18.19 -4.85 -13.98
C MET A 542 -19.58 -5.05 -13.39
N ALA A 543 -19.67 -5.30 -12.08
CA ALA A 543 -20.94 -5.42 -11.37
C ALA A 543 -21.76 -4.12 -11.36
N GLY A 544 -21.14 -2.95 -11.60
CA GLY A 544 -21.82 -1.65 -11.63
C GLY A 544 -21.57 -0.79 -10.40
N PHE A 545 -20.70 -1.22 -9.48
CA PHE A 545 -20.23 -0.37 -8.39
C PHE A 545 -19.33 0.75 -8.94
N THR A 546 -19.35 1.90 -8.28
CA THR A 546 -18.60 3.11 -8.67
C THR A 546 -18.30 3.96 -7.44
N GLY A 547 -17.34 4.89 -7.52
CA GLY A 547 -16.99 5.75 -6.39
C GLY A 547 -16.43 4.97 -5.19
N PHE A 548 -15.77 3.84 -5.45
CA PHE A 548 -15.23 2.95 -4.43
C PHE A 548 -13.74 2.66 -4.66
N THR A 549 -13.09 2.17 -3.61
CA THR A 549 -11.76 1.59 -3.64
C THR A 549 -11.82 0.15 -3.15
N CYS A 550 -10.78 -0.64 -3.42
CA CYS A 550 -10.59 -1.94 -2.81
C CYS A 550 -9.51 -1.92 -1.72
N GLY A 551 -9.64 -2.83 -0.77
CA GLY A 551 -8.70 -3.00 0.34
C GLY A 551 -8.85 -4.36 1.00
N THR A 552 -7.86 -4.74 1.80
CA THR A 552 -7.95 -5.92 2.68
C THR A 552 -8.37 -5.46 4.07
N VAL A 553 -9.38 -6.10 4.65
CA VAL A 553 -9.84 -5.91 6.03
C VAL A 553 -9.96 -7.28 6.65
N ASN A 554 -9.26 -7.51 7.76
CA ASN A 554 -9.24 -8.79 8.47
C ASN A 554 -9.01 -9.97 7.50
N THR A 555 -7.99 -9.86 6.63
CA THR A 555 -7.61 -10.84 5.59
C THR A 555 -8.60 -11.03 4.42
N HIS A 556 -9.74 -10.34 4.43
CA HIS A 556 -10.74 -10.41 3.37
C HIS A 556 -10.69 -9.17 2.48
N HIS A 557 -10.94 -9.33 1.18
CA HIS A 557 -11.01 -8.20 0.27
C HIS A 557 -12.40 -7.58 0.29
N VAL A 558 -12.45 -6.26 0.42
CA VAL A 558 -13.69 -5.48 0.57
C VAL A 558 -13.71 -4.29 -0.37
N MET A 559 -14.92 -3.88 -0.74
CA MET A 559 -15.19 -2.62 -1.43
C MET A 559 -15.47 -1.55 -0.40
N ILE A 560 -14.74 -0.45 -0.47
CA ILE A 560 -14.79 0.66 0.50
C ILE A 560 -15.18 1.91 -0.27
N PRO A 561 -16.24 2.64 0.11
CA PRO A 561 -16.57 3.91 -0.54
C PRO A 561 -15.40 4.88 -0.47
N MET A 562 -15.09 5.58 -1.56
CA MET A 562 -13.97 6.54 -1.58
C MET A 562 -14.12 7.61 -0.49
N LYS A 563 -15.35 8.00 -0.16
CA LYS A 563 -15.68 8.95 0.91
C LYS A 563 -15.10 8.54 2.27
N GLU A 564 -15.10 7.24 2.59
CA GLU A 564 -14.55 6.72 3.85
C GLU A 564 -13.02 6.86 3.91
N ILE A 565 -12.34 6.61 2.79
CA ILE A 565 -10.88 6.71 2.70
C ILE A 565 -10.42 8.17 2.85
N ILE A 566 -11.11 9.10 2.18
CA ILE A 566 -10.73 10.52 2.20
C ILE A 566 -11.11 11.22 3.52
N SER A 567 -12.09 10.70 4.26
CA SER A 567 -12.60 11.30 5.50
C SER A 567 -11.82 10.88 6.74
N LYS A 568 -11.38 9.62 6.85
CA LYS A 568 -10.70 9.09 8.05
C LYS A 568 -9.24 9.55 8.19
N GLY A 569 -8.69 10.20 7.17
CA GLY A 569 -7.31 10.68 7.18
C GLY A 569 -6.30 9.53 7.22
N ARG A 570 -5.08 9.85 7.67
CA ARG A 570 -3.95 8.92 7.66
C ARG A 570 -3.78 8.23 9.01
N THR A 571 -3.52 6.93 9.01
CA THR A 571 -3.09 6.22 10.23
C THR A 571 -1.70 6.62 10.65
N ARG A 572 -1.46 6.51 11.96
CA ARG A 572 -0.19 6.70 12.62
C ARG A 572 0.09 5.48 13.48
N VAL A 573 1.35 5.26 13.83
CA VAL A 573 1.77 4.27 14.81
C VAL A 573 1.10 4.60 16.14
N ASP A 574 0.29 3.67 16.63
CA ASP A 574 -0.25 3.75 17.98
C ASP A 574 0.86 3.42 18.99
N LEU A 575 1.30 4.44 19.72
CA LEU A 575 2.36 4.34 20.72
C LEU A 575 1.96 3.47 21.93
N SER A 576 0.66 3.23 22.14
CA SER A 576 0.17 2.30 23.17
C SER A 576 0.06 0.87 22.67
N SER A 577 0.25 0.64 21.37
CA SER A 577 0.11 -0.68 20.77
C SER A 577 1.21 -1.63 21.23
N ARG A 578 0.88 -2.93 21.29
CA ARG A 578 1.87 -3.99 21.51
C ARG A 578 2.97 -3.99 20.45
N MET A 579 2.72 -3.49 19.25
CA MET A 579 3.72 -3.45 18.18
C MET A 579 4.83 -2.45 18.50
N TRP A 580 4.48 -1.23 18.91
CA TRP A 580 5.47 -0.25 19.32
C TRP A 580 6.24 -0.68 20.58
N HIS A 581 5.54 -1.25 21.57
CA HIS A 581 6.20 -1.80 22.75
C HIS A 581 7.20 -2.92 22.45
N ARG A 582 6.98 -3.73 21.40
CA ARG A 582 7.97 -4.73 20.94
C ARG A 582 9.21 -4.08 20.36
N VAL A 583 9.08 -2.97 19.64
CA VAL A 583 10.24 -2.19 19.16
C VAL A 583 11.03 -1.65 20.35
N LEU A 584 10.38 -1.07 21.35
CA LEU A 584 11.05 -0.60 22.56
C LEU A 584 11.74 -1.74 23.34
N ALA A 585 11.10 -2.90 23.44
CA ALA A 585 11.70 -4.07 24.08
C ALA A 585 12.89 -4.65 23.29
N SER A 586 12.89 -4.52 21.96
CA SER A 586 13.97 -5.00 21.10
C SER A 586 15.17 -4.04 21.08
N THR A 587 14.91 -2.74 21.04
CA THR A 587 15.94 -1.67 20.99
C THR A 587 16.51 -1.34 22.37
N LEU A 588 15.70 -1.51 23.42
CA LEU A 588 15.96 -1.00 24.77
C LEU A 588 16.21 0.51 24.81
N GLN A 589 15.77 1.25 23.79
CA GLN A 589 15.92 2.69 23.75
C GLN A 589 15.08 3.35 24.86
N PRO A 590 15.63 4.36 25.56
CA PRO A 590 14.84 5.14 26.50
C PRO A 590 13.84 6.04 25.76
N PRO A 591 12.96 6.76 26.48
CA PRO A 591 12.05 7.73 25.86
C PRO A 591 12.73 8.91 25.13
N LEU A 592 14.04 9.10 25.33
CA LEU A 592 14.84 10.18 24.77
C LEU A 592 14.27 11.58 25.07
N LYS A 593 13.82 11.81 26.31
CA LYS A 593 13.18 13.06 26.75
C LYS A 593 13.75 13.54 28.10
N ASN A 594 14.10 14.81 28.20
CA ASN A 594 14.62 15.46 29.42
C ASN A 594 13.48 16.01 30.29
N LYS A 595 12.62 15.13 30.81
CA LYS A 595 11.45 15.44 31.65
C LYS A 595 10.28 16.16 30.98
#